data_AF-A0A7V2N4K0-F1
#
_entry.id   AF-A0A7V2N4K0-F1
#
_cell.length_a   1.000
_cell.length_b   1.000
_cell.length_c   1.000
_cell.angle_alpha   90.00
_cell.angle_beta   90.00
_cell.angle_gamma   90.00
#
_symmetry.space_group_name_H-M   'P 1'
#
loop_
_entity.id
_entity.type
_entity.pdbx_description
1 polymer ?
#
loop_
_entity_poly.entity_id
_entity_poly.type
_entity_poly.pdbx_seq_one_letter_code
_entity_poly.pdbx_strand_id
1 'polypeptide(L)'
;MVEGLSRLEGLRPVLAERIILKVSMVCSGMSSRESTRRYIADAGVDPQAARRICYRGDGWPGRFRVYGDDERLLLDRPYLEDAVVHVVSRDHYLRCWNCVDHWGRLADVVACDPWTRDVVEHERKGWSALMSRTERGHEAVTSAIEHGALVTRPITMEDMLGYNRPLVLGPDHPRHAWMAAYQLIFRRRWKYLWPVMRNLFRGRPAGLRTTLKARLQTVYYY
;
A
#
# COMPACT_ATOMS: atom_id res chain seq x y z
N MET A 1 8.10 -2.89 3.22
CA MET A 1 9.20 -3.37 2.37
C MET A 1 10.52 -2.78 2.88
N VAL A 2 10.59 -1.46 3.03
CA VAL A 2 11.76 -0.76 3.60
C VAL A 2 12.13 -1.20 5.03
N GLU A 3 11.14 -1.48 5.90
CA GLU A 3 11.46 -2.01 7.25
C GLU A 3 12.22 -3.34 7.22
N GLY A 4 11.90 -4.23 6.28
CA GLY A 4 12.63 -5.48 6.11
C GLY A 4 14.08 -5.24 5.70
N LEU A 5 14.29 -4.31 4.77
CA LEU A 5 15.63 -3.90 4.34
C LEU A 5 16.44 -3.28 5.48
N SER A 6 15.85 -2.33 6.23
CA SER A 6 16.52 -1.72 7.38
C SER A 6 16.90 -2.72 8.47
N ARG A 7 16.10 -3.78 8.66
CA ARG A 7 16.48 -4.87 9.57
C ARG A 7 17.63 -5.70 9.04
N LEU A 8 17.66 -5.97 7.72
CA LEU A 8 18.76 -6.71 7.10
C LEU A 8 20.07 -5.93 7.14
N GLU A 9 20.04 -4.61 6.95
CA GLU A 9 21.20 -3.72 7.12
C GLU A 9 21.85 -3.90 8.51
N GLY A 10 21.05 -3.95 9.58
CA GLY A 10 21.54 -4.19 10.94
C GLY A 10 22.11 -5.60 11.19
N LEU A 11 21.78 -6.59 10.35
CA LEU A 11 22.29 -7.96 10.44
C LEU A 11 23.47 -8.21 9.48
N ARG A 12 23.64 -7.35 8.47
CA ARG A 12 24.62 -7.46 7.40
C ARG A 12 25.18 -6.06 7.13
N PRO A 13 26.21 -5.62 7.88
CA PRO A 13 26.76 -4.26 7.77
C PRO A 13 27.17 -3.85 6.35
N VAL A 14 27.68 -4.80 5.56
CA VAL A 14 27.99 -4.60 4.13
C VAL A 14 26.80 -4.08 3.31
N LEU A 15 25.56 -4.39 3.70
CA LEU A 15 24.37 -3.84 3.04
C LEU A 15 24.16 -2.37 3.42
N ALA A 16 24.39 -2.01 4.69
CA ALA A 16 24.28 -0.61 5.13
C ALA A 16 25.29 0.29 4.42
N GLU A 17 26.47 -0.24 4.09
CA GLU A 17 27.50 0.47 3.31
C GLU A 17 27.13 0.65 1.83
N ARG A 18 26.33 -0.27 1.27
CA ARG A 18 26.01 -0.30 -0.17
C ARG A 18 24.65 0.29 -0.51
N ILE A 19 23.72 0.34 0.44
CA ILE A 19 22.39 0.91 0.24
C ILE A 19 22.46 2.41 0.46
N ILE A 20 22.67 3.13 -0.65
CA ILE A 20 22.86 4.57 -0.65
C ILE A 20 21.54 5.36 -0.50
N LEU A 21 20.41 4.77 -0.91
CA LEU A 21 19.11 5.44 -0.91
C LEU A 21 17.95 4.43 -0.77
N LYS A 22 16.98 4.73 0.10
CA LYS A 22 15.75 3.97 0.28
C LYS A 22 14.55 4.78 -0.16
N VAL A 23 13.92 4.38 -1.26
CA VAL A 23 12.69 4.99 -1.77
C VAL A 23 11.49 4.11 -1.43
N SER A 24 10.40 4.72 -0.99
CA SER A 24 9.12 4.05 -0.75
C SER A 24 7.98 4.79 -1.42
N MET A 25 6.85 4.09 -1.53
CA MET A 25 5.56 4.68 -1.85
C MET A 25 4.65 4.64 -0.61
N VAL A 26 3.68 5.56 -0.54
CA VAL A 26 2.55 5.41 0.38
C VAL A 26 1.75 4.18 -0.03
N CYS A 27 1.35 3.38 0.95
CA CYS A 27 0.74 2.07 0.71
C CYS A 27 -0.53 1.88 1.54
N SER A 28 -1.64 1.58 0.86
CA SER A 28 -2.92 1.20 1.49
C SER A 28 -3.02 -0.29 1.83
N GLY A 29 -2.14 -1.09 1.23
CA GLY A 29 -2.08 -2.54 1.35
C GLY A 29 -1.82 -3.18 -0.01
N MET A 30 -1.66 -4.50 0.01
CA MET A 30 -1.50 -5.31 -1.20
C MET A 30 -2.59 -6.37 -1.21
N SER A 31 -3.23 -6.51 -2.36
CA SER A 31 -4.26 -7.50 -2.62
C SER A 31 -3.67 -8.83 -3.04
N SER A 32 -4.41 -9.91 -2.80
CA SER A 32 -4.05 -11.22 -3.33
C SER A 32 -4.12 -11.26 -4.86
N ARG A 33 -3.33 -12.14 -5.47
CA ARG A 33 -3.46 -12.46 -6.90
C ARG A 33 -4.87 -12.99 -7.21
N GLU A 34 -5.43 -13.75 -6.27
CA GLU A 34 -6.79 -14.28 -6.39
C GLU A 34 -7.86 -13.20 -6.44
N SER A 35 -7.67 -12.06 -5.75
CA SER A 35 -8.57 -10.91 -5.89
C SER A 35 -8.64 -10.42 -7.33
N THR A 36 -7.49 -10.38 -8.01
CA THR A 36 -7.44 -9.98 -9.41
C THR A 36 -8.13 -11.03 -10.29
N ARG A 37 -7.84 -12.32 -10.09
CA ARG A 37 -8.48 -13.41 -10.88
C ARG A 37 -9.99 -13.40 -10.72
N ARG A 38 -10.49 -13.30 -9.49
CA ARG A 38 -11.93 -13.20 -9.21
C ARG A 38 -12.55 -11.98 -9.84
N TYR A 39 -11.91 -10.81 -9.75
CA TYR A 39 -12.43 -9.60 -10.38
C TYR A 39 -12.56 -9.77 -11.91
N ILE A 40 -11.59 -10.42 -12.55
CA ILE A 40 -11.63 -10.73 -13.98
C ILE A 40 -12.76 -11.73 -14.31
N ALA A 41 -12.89 -12.81 -13.52
CA ALA A 41 -13.93 -13.82 -13.67
C ALA A 41 -15.34 -13.24 -13.45
N ASP A 42 -15.52 -12.42 -12.42
CA ASP A 42 -16.78 -11.73 -12.09
C ASP A 42 -17.20 -10.76 -13.23
N ALA A 43 -16.24 -10.28 -14.03
CA ALA A 43 -16.48 -9.48 -15.22
C ALA A 43 -16.79 -10.32 -16.48
N GLY A 44 -16.87 -11.65 -16.36
CA GLY A 44 -17.19 -12.58 -17.45
C GLY A 44 -16.00 -12.96 -18.34
N VAL A 45 -14.76 -12.66 -17.91
CA VAL A 45 -13.54 -13.00 -18.64
C VAL A 45 -12.86 -14.18 -17.97
N ASP A 46 -12.45 -15.20 -18.73
CA ASP A 46 -11.64 -16.29 -18.20
C ASP A 46 -10.26 -15.76 -17.74
N PRO A 47 -9.91 -15.85 -16.45
CA PRO A 47 -8.61 -15.40 -15.96
C PRO A 47 -7.42 -16.11 -16.62
N GLN A 48 -7.60 -17.32 -17.15
CA GLN A 48 -6.55 -18.06 -17.88
C GLN A 48 -6.29 -17.48 -19.28
N ALA A 49 -7.22 -16.71 -19.83
CA ALA A 49 -7.03 -16.02 -21.10
C ALA A 49 -6.18 -14.74 -20.95
N ALA A 50 -5.95 -14.25 -19.72
CA ALA A 50 -5.14 -13.06 -19.49
C ALA A 50 -3.64 -13.32 -19.78
N ARG A 51 -3.06 -12.52 -20.68
CA ARG A 51 -1.61 -12.48 -20.98
C ARG A 51 -0.93 -11.25 -20.41
N ARG A 52 -1.65 -10.14 -20.33
CA ARG A 52 -1.15 -8.88 -19.76
C ARG A 52 -2.24 -8.18 -18.98
N ILE A 53 -1.90 -7.69 -17.79
CA ILE A 53 -2.80 -6.91 -16.94
C ILE A 53 -2.15 -5.55 -16.70
N CYS A 54 -2.87 -4.49 -17.06
CA CYS A 54 -2.56 -3.13 -16.67
C CYS A 54 -3.43 -2.77 -15.48
N TYR A 55 -2.87 -2.72 -14.29
CA TYR A 55 -3.63 -2.37 -13.09
C TYR A 55 -4.08 -0.90 -13.08
N ARG A 56 -3.31 -0.04 -13.78
CA ARG A 56 -3.56 1.38 -13.94
C ARG A 56 -2.74 1.91 -15.11
N GLY A 57 -3.34 2.73 -15.98
CA GLY A 57 -2.67 3.37 -17.12
C GLY A 57 -3.62 4.28 -17.91
N ASP A 58 -3.12 4.86 -19.00
CA ASP A 58 -3.86 5.78 -19.90
C ASP A 58 -4.32 7.06 -19.21
N GLY A 59 -3.35 7.73 -18.59
CA GLY A 59 -3.56 8.90 -17.76
C GLY A 59 -3.78 8.53 -16.29
N TRP A 60 -4.22 9.51 -15.51
CA TRP A 60 -4.49 9.37 -14.10
C TRP A 60 -5.90 9.91 -13.80
N PRO A 61 -6.71 9.22 -12.97
CA PRO A 61 -6.44 7.96 -12.26
C PRO A 61 -6.32 6.71 -13.13
N GLY A 62 -6.64 6.80 -14.42
CA GLY A 62 -6.40 5.75 -15.40
C GLY A 62 -7.42 4.60 -15.37
N ARG A 63 -7.04 3.48 -15.99
CA ARG A 63 -7.92 2.34 -16.24
C ARG A 63 -7.28 1.00 -15.86
N PHE A 64 -8.11 0.06 -15.45
CA PHE A 64 -7.74 -1.35 -15.29
C PHE A 64 -8.06 -2.08 -16.59
N ARG A 65 -7.06 -2.75 -17.17
CA ARG A 65 -7.21 -3.47 -18.44
C ARG A 65 -6.61 -4.86 -18.39
N VAL A 66 -7.27 -5.78 -19.07
CA VAL A 66 -6.79 -7.14 -19.28
C VAL A 66 -6.72 -7.40 -20.77
N TYR A 67 -5.59 -7.93 -21.20
CA TYR A 67 -5.32 -8.28 -22.58
C TYR A 67 -5.03 -9.78 -22.68
N GLY A 68 -5.56 -10.40 -23.73
CA GLY A 68 -5.31 -11.79 -24.07
C GLY A 68 -4.20 -11.95 -25.09
N ASP A 69 -4.24 -13.07 -25.83
CA ASP A 69 -3.35 -13.32 -26.95
C ASP A 69 -3.49 -12.22 -28.02
N ASP A 70 -2.39 -11.96 -28.74
CA ASP A 70 -2.27 -10.93 -29.78
C ASP A 70 -2.70 -9.51 -29.33
N GLU A 71 -2.47 -9.18 -28.04
CA GLU A 71 -2.85 -7.89 -27.44
C GLU A 71 -4.35 -7.58 -27.52
N ARG A 72 -5.21 -8.60 -27.69
CA ARG A 72 -6.66 -8.43 -27.70
C ARG A 72 -7.15 -7.91 -26.35
N LEU A 73 -7.84 -6.78 -26.33
CA LEU A 73 -8.47 -6.25 -25.12
C LEU A 73 -9.65 -7.15 -24.69
N LEU A 74 -9.56 -7.73 -23.49
CA LEU A 74 -10.58 -8.61 -22.91
C LEU A 74 -11.45 -7.90 -21.87
N LEU A 75 -10.85 -6.96 -21.12
CA LEU A 75 -11.53 -6.20 -20.08
C LEU A 75 -10.96 -4.79 -20.03
N ASP A 76 -11.84 -3.79 -19.88
CA ASP A 76 -11.46 -2.39 -19.69
C ASP A 76 -12.45 -1.70 -18.74
N ARG A 77 -11.94 -1.26 -17.58
CA ARG A 77 -12.74 -0.65 -16.52
C ARG A 77 -12.07 0.63 -16.00
N PRO A 78 -12.83 1.68 -15.68
CA PRO A 78 -12.29 2.83 -14.96
C PRO A 78 -11.65 2.41 -13.63
N TYR A 79 -10.52 3.01 -13.26
CA TYR A 79 -9.81 2.60 -12.05
C TYR A 79 -10.56 2.95 -10.76
N LEU A 80 -10.98 4.21 -10.58
CA LEU A 80 -11.56 4.66 -9.30
C LEU A 80 -13.02 4.24 -9.10
N GLU A 81 -13.79 4.20 -10.17
CA GLU A 81 -15.23 3.94 -10.11
C GLU A 81 -15.55 2.45 -9.97
N ASP A 82 -14.55 1.58 -10.20
CA ASP A 82 -14.74 0.14 -10.27
C ASP A 82 -13.53 -0.61 -9.69
N ALA A 83 -12.43 -0.66 -10.44
CA ALA A 83 -11.34 -1.59 -10.15
C ALA A 83 -10.69 -1.40 -8.77
N VAL A 84 -10.55 -0.16 -8.27
CA VAL A 84 -9.94 0.11 -6.96
C VAL A 84 -10.73 -0.54 -5.82
N VAL A 85 -12.07 -0.55 -5.90
CA VAL A 85 -12.93 -1.11 -4.85
C VAL A 85 -12.85 -2.63 -4.86
N HIS A 86 -12.77 -3.24 -6.04
CA HIS A 86 -12.83 -4.68 -6.19
C HIS A 86 -11.46 -5.36 -6.09
N VAL A 87 -10.42 -4.74 -6.66
CA VAL A 87 -9.06 -5.27 -6.64
C VAL A 87 -8.38 -4.93 -5.31
N VAL A 88 -8.56 -3.73 -4.73
CA VAL A 88 -7.79 -3.28 -3.55
C VAL A 88 -8.47 -3.61 -2.22
N SER A 89 -9.78 -3.46 -2.08
CA SER A 89 -10.35 -3.25 -0.74
C SER A 89 -10.65 -4.51 0.09
N ARG A 90 -10.88 -5.69 -0.51
CA ARG A 90 -11.58 -6.80 0.20
C ARG A 90 -10.71 -7.95 0.69
N ASP A 91 -9.51 -8.14 0.14
CA ASP A 91 -8.68 -9.32 0.42
C ASP A 91 -7.18 -8.97 0.49
N HIS A 92 -6.89 -8.06 1.41
CA HIS A 92 -5.52 -7.75 1.79
C HIS A 92 -4.84 -8.94 2.46
N TYR A 93 -3.55 -9.16 2.17
CA TYR A 93 -2.73 -10.10 2.93
C TYR A 93 -2.80 -9.80 4.43
N LEU A 94 -2.75 -10.84 5.29
CA LEU A 94 -2.78 -10.67 6.76
C LEU A 94 -1.70 -9.68 7.25
N ARG A 95 -0.52 -9.71 6.64
CA ARG A 95 0.57 -8.76 6.93
C ARG A 95 0.17 -7.31 6.64
N CYS A 96 -0.62 -7.06 5.60
CA CYS A 96 -1.10 -5.72 5.24
C CYS A 96 -2.15 -5.24 6.22
N TRP A 97 -3.03 -6.12 6.73
CA TRP A 97 -3.91 -5.77 7.83
C TRP A 97 -3.10 -5.36 9.07
N ASN A 98 -2.08 -6.12 9.46
CA ASN A 98 -1.26 -5.81 10.62
C ASN A 98 -0.22 -4.69 10.41
N CYS A 99 -0.10 -4.13 9.20
CA CYS A 99 0.85 -3.06 8.92
C CYS A 99 0.41 -1.77 9.62
N VAL A 100 1.35 -1.11 10.27
CA VAL A 100 1.16 0.23 10.87
C VAL A 100 2.09 1.28 10.24
N ASP A 101 2.73 0.94 9.12
CA ASP A 101 3.61 1.83 8.36
C ASP A 101 3.08 1.98 6.93
N HIS A 102 2.15 2.90 6.74
CA HIS A 102 1.62 3.26 5.41
C HIS A 102 2.47 4.29 4.69
N TRP A 103 3.32 5.01 5.41
CA TRP A 103 4.05 6.18 4.92
C TRP A 103 5.55 5.92 4.77
N GLY A 104 5.97 4.65 4.77
CA GLY A 104 7.35 4.25 4.55
C GLY A 104 8.32 4.96 5.51
N ARG A 105 8.04 4.97 6.81
CA ARG A 105 8.73 5.82 7.80
C ARG A 105 10.26 5.68 7.83
N LEU A 106 10.79 4.55 7.37
CA LEU A 106 12.23 4.25 7.34
C LEU A 106 12.87 4.51 5.96
N ALA A 107 12.12 5.06 5.02
CA ALA A 107 12.61 5.50 3.72
C ALA A 107 13.21 6.89 3.80
N ASP A 108 14.11 7.19 2.87
CA ASP A 108 14.70 8.50 2.65
C ASP A 108 13.79 9.40 1.83
N VAL A 109 13.10 8.82 0.84
CA VAL A 109 12.13 9.50 -0.01
C VAL A 109 10.86 8.67 -0.06
N VAL A 110 9.72 9.34 0.08
CA VAL A 110 8.39 8.73 -0.02
C VAL A 110 7.60 9.43 -1.09
N ALA A 111 7.08 8.67 -2.04
CA ALA A 111 6.19 9.16 -3.09
C ALA A 111 4.74 8.74 -2.83
N CYS A 112 3.77 9.57 -3.22
CA CYS A 112 2.37 9.18 -3.25
C CYS A 112 1.60 9.91 -4.35
N ASP A 113 0.50 9.32 -4.78
CA ASP A 113 -0.42 10.03 -5.67
C ASP A 113 -1.35 10.95 -4.86
N PRO A 114 -1.75 12.10 -5.43
CA PRO A 114 -2.64 13.07 -4.78
C PRO A 114 -4.11 12.65 -4.89
N TRP A 115 -4.62 11.84 -3.97
CA TRP A 115 -6.02 11.34 -3.99
C TRP A 115 -7.03 12.30 -3.36
N THR A 116 -6.96 13.60 -3.67
CA THR A 116 -8.04 14.53 -3.34
C THR A 116 -9.06 14.59 -4.48
N ARG A 117 -10.33 14.85 -4.13
CA ARG A 117 -11.42 14.98 -5.09
C ARG A 117 -11.07 16.00 -6.19
N ASP A 118 -10.59 17.17 -5.79
CA ASP A 118 -10.20 18.24 -6.71
C ASP A 118 -9.14 17.79 -7.72
N VAL A 119 -8.08 17.12 -7.26
CA VAL A 119 -7.01 16.68 -8.16
C VAL A 119 -7.50 15.56 -9.08
N VAL A 120 -8.26 14.59 -8.55
CA VAL A 120 -8.90 13.52 -9.36
C VAL A 120 -9.79 14.09 -10.46
N GLU A 121 -10.55 15.15 -10.18
CA GLU A 121 -11.48 15.75 -11.14
C GLU A 121 -10.77 16.52 -12.26
N HIS A 122 -9.61 17.14 -12.01
CA HIS A 122 -8.98 18.08 -12.96
C HIS A 122 -7.65 17.61 -13.58
N GLU A 123 -6.91 16.71 -12.95
CA GLU A 123 -5.59 16.27 -13.42
C GLU A 123 -5.68 14.95 -14.19
N ARG A 124 -4.90 14.82 -15.29
CA ARG A 124 -4.95 13.64 -16.18
C ARG A 124 -3.60 13.07 -16.58
N LYS A 125 -2.52 13.87 -16.54
CA LYS A 125 -1.16 13.43 -16.86
C LYS A 125 -0.57 12.59 -15.73
N GLY A 126 -0.90 12.96 -14.48
CA GLY A 126 -0.43 12.29 -13.28
C GLY A 126 0.72 13.05 -12.63
N TRP A 127 0.51 13.45 -11.39
CA TRP A 127 1.53 13.99 -10.51
C TRP A 127 1.69 13.04 -9.33
N SER A 128 2.91 12.94 -8.80
CA SER A 128 3.16 12.33 -7.51
C SER A 128 3.72 13.38 -6.55
N ALA A 129 3.22 13.39 -5.32
CA ALA A 129 3.78 14.16 -4.25
C ALA A 129 5.00 13.41 -3.66
N LEU A 130 6.04 14.15 -3.32
CA LEU A 130 7.29 13.62 -2.79
C LEU A 130 7.56 14.22 -1.41
N MET A 131 8.01 13.38 -0.48
CA MET A 131 8.48 13.76 0.84
C MET A 131 9.88 13.19 1.06
N SER A 132 10.88 14.07 1.17
CA SER A 132 12.21 13.70 1.67
C SER A 132 12.18 13.65 3.20
N ARG A 133 12.66 12.56 3.79
CA ARG A 133 12.64 12.30 5.24
C ARG A 133 14.02 12.39 5.89
N THR A 134 15.07 12.30 5.10
CA THR A 134 16.47 12.33 5.54
C THR A 134 17.25 13.28 4.66
N GLU A 135 18.40 13.74 5.15
CA GLU A 135 19.30 14.64 4.42
C GLU A 135 19.72 14.04 3.07
N ARG A 136 20.18 12.79 3.05
CA ARG A 136 20.48 12.08 1.79
C ARG A 136 19.29 11.96 0.83
N GLY A 137 18.06 11.82 1.37
CA GLY A 137 16.85 11.81 0.56
C GLY A 137 16.51 13.19 0.00
N HIS A 138 16.83 14.26 0.73
CA HIS A 138 16.70 15.62 0.25
C HIS A 138 17.73 15.91 -0.85
N GLU A 139 19.00 15.60 -0.61
CA GLU A 139 20.09 15.73 -1.60
C GLU A 139 19.78 14.98 -2.91
N ALA A 140 19.30 13.74 -2.82
CA ALA A 140 18.95 12.95 -4.00
C ALA A 140 17.81 13.58 -4.81
N VAL A 141 16.77 14.11 -4.15
CA VAL A 141 15.65 14.78 -4.82
C VAL A 141 16.10 16.11 -5.43
N THR A 142 16.86 16.91 -4.69
CA THR A 142 17.40 18.19 -5.17
C THR A 142 18.29 17.97 -6.39
N SER A 143 19.22 17.01 -6.33
CA SER A 143 20.07 16.65 -7.46
C SER A 143 19.26 16.20 -8.68
N ALA A 144 18.21 15.41 -8.49
CA ALA A 144 17.33 14.99 -9.58
C ALA A 144 16.56 16.16 -10.22
N ILE A 145 16.22 17.20 -9.45
CA ILE A 145 15.63 18.44 -9.96
C ILE A 145 16.67 19.24 -10.75
N GLU A 146 17.85 19.45 -10.17
CA GLU A 146 18.95 20.23 -10.79
C GLU A 146 19.39 19.65 -12.13
N HIS A 147 19.43 18.31 -12.25
CA HIS A 147 19.79 17.62 -13.48
C HIS A 147 18.60 17.40 -14.44
N GLY A 148 17.42 17.96 -14.13
CA GLY A 148 16.24 17.92 -15.00
C GLY A 148 15.52 16.56 -15.08
N ALA A 149 15.85 15.62 -14.19
CA ALA A 149 15.15 14.33 -14.09
C ALA A 149 13.77 14.46 -13.44
N LEU A 150 13.55 15.50 -12.62
CA LEU A 150 12.27 15.81 -12.00
C LEU A 150 11.85 17.25 -12.29
N VAL A 151 10.59 17.42 -12.69
CA VAL A 151 9.90 18.71 -12.68
C VAL A 151 9.02 18.74 -11.44
N THR A 152 9.16 19.78 -10.61
CA THR A 152 8.46 19.87 -9.32
C THR A 152 7.74 21.20 -9.15
N ARG A 153 6.75 21.19 -8.27
CA ARG A 153 6.08 22.39 -7.75
C ARG A 153 5.98 22.28 -6.23
N PRO A 154 6.05 23.38 -5.48
CA PRO A 154 5.93 23.34 -4.03
C PRO A 154 4.55 22.85 -3.61
N ILE A 155 4.51 22.07 -2.54
CA ILE A 155 3.31 21.67 -1.81
C ILE A 155 3.56 21.84 -0.32
N THR A 156 2.50 21.96 0.47
CA THR A 156 2.60 22.02 1.93
C THR A 156 2.57 20.62 2.56
N MET A 157 2.95 20.53 3.83
CA MET A 157 2.77 19.30 4.60
C MET A 157 1.28 18.93 4.76
N GLU A 158 0.40 19.94 4.81
CA GLU A 158 -1.04 19.71 4.86
C GLU A 158 -1.54 19.09 3.55
N ASP A 159 -1.07 19.58 2.39
CA ASP A 159 -1.38 18.98 1.09
C ASP A 159 -0.94 17.51 1.05
N MET A 160 0.31 17.24 1.44
CA MET A 160 0.88 15.88 1.45
C MET A 160 0.04 14.92 2.29
N LEU A 161 -0.36 15.31 3.50
CA LEU A 161 -1.22 14.49 4.37
C LEU A 161 -2.66 14.38 3.81
N GLY A 162 -3.18 15.47 3.25
CA GLY A 162 -4.51 15.55 2.66
C GLY A 162 -4.68 14.60 1.46
N TYR A 163 -3.66 14.50 0.62
CA TYR A 163 -3.60 13.60 -0.54
C TYR A 163 -3.84 12.14 -0.21
N ASN A 164 -3.55 11.68 1.00
CA ASN A 164 -3.74 10.28 1.42
C ASN A 164 -4.37 10.19 2.82
N ARG A 165 -5.32 11.08 3.15
CA ARG A 165 -5.90 11.22 4.49
C ARG A 165 -6.33 9.91 5.16
N PRO A 166 -7.01 8.95 4.48
CA PRO A 166 -7.37 7.67 5.10
C PRO A 166 -6.18 6.78 5.51
N LEU A 167 -4.98 7.08 5.01
CA LEU A 167 -3.75 6.33 5.29
C LEU A 167 -2.91 6.96 6.39
N VAL A 168 -3.28 8.14 6.90
CA VAL A 168 -2.64 8.76 8.06
C VAL A 168 -3.09 8.02 9.33
N LEU A 169 -2.21 7.19 9.87
CA LEU A 169 -2.53 6.35 11.03
C LEU A 169 -2.25 7.09 12.34
N GLY A 170 -3.32 7.49 13.04
CA GLY A 170 -3.22 8.01 14.41
C GLY A 170 -3.01 6.90 15.45
N PRO A 171 -2.65 7.26 16.70
CA PRO A 171 -2.41 6.30 17.79
C PRO A 171 -3.59 5.37 18.09
N ASP A 172 -4.82 5.85 17.86
CA ASP A 172 -6.05 5.08 18.09
C ASP A 172 -6.51 4.30 16.86
N HIS A 173 -5.71 4.21 15.79
CA HIS A 173 -6.12 3.50 14.58
C HIS A 173 -6.34 1.98 14.85
N PRO A 174 -7.41 1.35 14.33
CA PRO A 174 -7.73 -0.07 14.61
C PRO A 174 -6.60 -1.06 14.31
N ARG A 175 -5.72 -0.75 13.35
CA ARG A 175 -4.54 -1.57 13.00
C ARG A 175 -3.62 -1.86 14.19
N HIS A 176 -3.55 -0.96 15.18
CA HIS A 176 -2.80 -1.24 16.42
C HIS A 176 -3.39 -2.40 17.23
N ALA A 177 -4.72 -2.52 17.26
CA ALA A 177 -5.41 -3.65 17.89
C ALA A 177 -5.16 -4.96 17.14
N TRP A 178 -5.13 -4.89 15.80
CA TRP A 178 -4.92 -6.05 14.93
C TRP A 178 -3.52 -6.61 15.13
N MET A 179 -2.51 -5.73 15.12
CA MET A 179 -1.13 -6.08 15.45
C MET A 179 -1.02 -6.70 16.86
N ALA A 180 -1.68 -6.13 17.87
CA ALA A 180 -1.65 -6.69 19.23
C ALA A 180 -2.24 -8.10 19.28
N ALA A 181 -3.38 -8.33 18.63
CA ALA A 181 -4.00 -9.65 18.51
C ALA A 181 -3.08 -10.64 17.79
N TYR A 182 -2.43 -10.22 16.71
CA TYR A 182 -1.46 -11.05 15.98
C TYR A 182 -0.27 -11.44 16.87
N GLN A 183 0.33 -10.49 17.59
CA GLN A 183 1.45 -10.76 18.50
C GLN A 183 1.05 -11.73 19.63
N LEU A 184 -0.17 -11.63 20.13
CA LEU A 184 -0.68 -12.55 21.15
C LEU A 184 -0.89 -13.97 20.58
N ILE A 185 -1.64 -14.10 19.48
CA ILE A 185 -2.09 -15.40 18.93
C ILE A 185 -0.95 -16.15 18.23
N PHE A 186 -0.18 -15.48 17.37
CA PHE A 186 0.83 -16.14 16.53
C PHE A 186 2.23 -16.13 17.16
N ARG A 187 2.55 -15.14 18.00
CA ARG A 187 3.88 -15.01 18.64
C ARG A 187 3.87 -15.31 20.13
N ARG A 188 2.72 -15.66 20.71
CA ARG A 188 2.53 -15.98 22.15
C ARG A 188 3.08 -14.91 23.09
N ARG A 189 3.00 -13.63 22.69
CA ARG A 189 3.50 -12.50 23.49
C ARG A 189 2.42 -12.00 24.45
N TRP A 190 2.38 -12.57 25.64
CA TRP A 190 1.38 -12.29 26.68
C TRP A 190 1.25 -10.81 27.08
N LYS A 191 2.29 -10.00 26.94
CA LYS A 191 2.22 -8.53 27.17
C LYS A 191 1.16 -7.82 26.32
N TYR A 192 0.72 -8.43 25.21
CA TYR A 192 -0.35 -7.89 24.36
C TYR A 192 -1.77 -8.31 24.79
N LEU A 193 -1.93 -9.13 25.83
CA LEU A 193 -3.24 -9.53 26.36
C LEU A 193 -4.07 -8.32 26.77
N TRP A 194 -3.50 -7.43 27.58
CA TRP A 194 -4.20 -6.22 28.05
C TRP A 194 -4.61 -5.28 26.89
N PRO A 195 -3.72 -4.93 25.93
CA PRO A 195 -4.11 -4.23 24.72
C PRO A 195 -5.26 -4.89 23.94
N VAL A 196 -5.25 -6.22 23.80
CA VAL A 196 -6.33 -6.95 23.08
C VAL A 196 -7.66 -6.83 23.85
N MET A 197 -7.66 -7.09 25.15
CA MET A 197 -8.85 -6.96 26.00
C MET A 197 -9.42 -5.54 25.96
N ARG A 198 -8.57 -4.52 26.14
CA ARG A 198 -8.97 -3.11 26.08
C ARG A 198 -9.65 -2.75 24.75
N ASN A 199 -9.17 -3.29 23.63
CA ASN A 199 -9.76 -3.02 22.32
C ASN A 199 -11.11 -3.74 22.11
N LEU A 200 -11.31 -4.91 22.71
CA LEU A 200 -12.61 -5.59 22.70
C LEU A 200 -13.67 -4.79 23.44
N PHE A 201 -13.33 -4.26 24.63
CA PHE A 201 -14.22 -3.39 25.40
C PHE A 201 -14.58 -2.08 24.67
N ARG A 202 -13.73 -1.60 23.76
CA ARG A 202 -13.98 -0.41 22.92
C ARG A 202 -14.80 -0.70 21.65
N GLY A 203 -15.36 -1.91 21.49
CA GLY A 203 -16.21 -2.25 20.35
C GLY A 203 -15.47 -2.38 19.01
N ARG A 204 -14.17 -2.72 19.03
CA ARG A 204 -13.34 -2.86 17.80
C ARG A 204 -12.92 -4.32 17.51
N PRO A 205 -13.85 -5.28 17.34
CA PRO A 205 -13.54 -6.71 17.23
C PRO A 205 -12.94 -7.13 15.89
N ALA A 206 -12.97 -6.26 14.86
CA ALA A 206 -12.53 -6.58 13.50
C ALA A 206 -11.13 -7.20 13.45
N GLY A 207 -10.22 -6.73 14.31
CA GLY A 207 -8.85 -7.25 14.38
C GLY A 207 -8.74 -8.66 14.89
N LEU A 208 -9.46 -8.95 15.97
CA LEU A 208 -9.48 -10.27 16.54
C LEU A 208 -10.16 -11.25 15.58
N ARG A 209 -11.28 -10.84 14.94
CA ARG A 209 -11.98 -11.66 13.94
C ARG A 209 -11.07 -12.00 12.75
N THR A 210 -10.42 -11.01 12.13
CA THR A 210 -9.51 -11.24 11.00
C THR A 210 -8.30 -12.09 11.40
N THR A 211 -7.72 -11.84 12.58
CA THR A 211 -6.56 -12.59 13.08
C THR A 211 -6.92 -14.04 13.42
N LEU A 212 -8.08 -14.28 14.04
CA LEU A 212 -8.58 -15.62 14.32
C LEU A 212 -8.95 -16.36 13.04
N LYS A 213 -9.63 -15.70 12.10
CA LYS A 213 -9.90 -16.25 10.75
C LYS A 213 -8.60 -16.72 10.11
N ALA A 214 -7.54 -15.91 10.15
CA ALA A 214 -6.24 -16.29 9.63
C ALA A 214 -5.52 -17.40 10.39
N ARG A 215 -5.80 -17.57 11.69
CA ARG A 215 -5.24 -18.66 12.51
C ARG A 215 -5.93 -19.99 12.22
N LEU A 216 -7.23 -19.95 11.96
CA LEU A 216 -8.08 -21.13 11.76
C LEU A 216 -8.14 -21.58 10.30
N GLN A 217 -7.95 -20.67 9.34
CA GLN A 217 -7.82 -21.04 7.93
C GLN A 217 -6.42 -21.60 7.67
N THR A 218 -6.35 -22.90 7.35
CA THR A 218 -5.12 -23.58 6.89
C THR A 218 -4.64 -23.08 5.53
N VAL A 219 -5.54 -22.52 4.71
CA VAL A 219 -5.23 -21.89 3.42
C VAL A 219 -5.78 -20.46 3.41
N TYR A 220 -4.98 -19.51 3.89
CA TYR A 220 -5.36 -18.09 3.93
C TYR A 220 -4.95 -17.35 2.64
N TYR A 221 -4.09 -17.94 1.82
CA TYR A 221 -3.57 -17.35 0.59
C TYR A 221 -3.79 -18.34 -0.56
N TYR A 222 -4.72 -18.03 -1.46
CA TYR A 222 -4.80 -18.63 -2.81
C TYR A 222 -4.21 -17.65 -3.84
#